data_AF-A0A7J3IF94-F1
#
_entry.id   AF-A0A7J3IF94-F1
#
_cell.length_a   1.000
_cell.length_b   1.000
_cell.length_c   1.000
_cell.angle_alpha   90.00
_cell.angle_beta   90.00
_cell.angle_gamma   90.00
#
_symmetry.space_group_name_H-M   'P 1'
#
loop_
_entity.id
_entity.type
_entity.pdbx_description
1 polymer ?
#
loop_
_entity_poly.entity_id
_entity_poly.type
_entity_poly.pdbx_seq_one_letter_code
_entity_poly.pdbx_strand_id
1 'polypeptide(L)'
;TFEELGGFRRVICEDLDIATRSFTNGARFKFAENISVHTKAPSSWREWFIQRKRWGIGAAFWFKENLRILKYAVRKYPKVIIPSLLLIFPALPIMLANLFIPDDLSLKMLYVSLILLSTKMNIFMPPTALTSTTLLMLRNFLIFLGSLATYSTTFYLIARKLHFHFNFLEFTVFYFIAAPLWLLIIVVSLIKVYVKPHNIKVDWKV
;
A
#
# COMPACT_ATOMS: atom_id res chain seq x y z
N THR A 1 24.01 -16.13 -14.64
CA THR A 1 24.85 -15.91 -13.44
C THR A 1 24.98 -14.41 -13.16
N PHE A 2 25.59 -14.00 -12.06
CA PHE A 2 25.74 -12.58 -11.70
C PHE A 2 26.55 -11.81 -12.75
N GLU A 3 27.55 -12.49 -13.31
CA GLU A 3 28.46 -12.02 -14.34
C GLU A 3 27.76 -11.85 -15.69
N GLU A 4 26.88 -12.80 -16.07
CA GLU A 4 26.04 -12.69 -17.27
C GLU A 4 25.10 -11.49 -17.21
N LEU A 5 24.71 -11.07 -16.01
CA LEU A 5 23.88 -9.89 -15.78
C LEU A 5 24.70 -8.58 -15.76
N GLY A 6 26.03 -8.64 -15.86
CA GLY A 6 26.92 -7.47 -15.75
C GLY A 6 26.99 -6.88 -14.34
N GLY A 7 26.63 -7.68 -13.32
CA GLY A 7 26.66 -7.27 -11.91
C GLY A 7 25.60 -6.23 -11.52
N PHE A 8 25.92 -5.42 -10.50
CA PHE A 8 25.04 -4.36 -10.00
C PHE A 8 25.13 -3.12 -10.88
N ARG A 9 23.96 -2.55 -11.22
CA ARG A 9 23.87 -1.25 -11.90
C ARG A 9 23.87 -0.11 -10.89
N ARG A 10 24.26 1.08 -11.34
CA ARG A 10 24.18 2.32 -10.55
C ARG A 10 22.74 2.84 -10.51
N VAL A 11 21.94 2.28 -9.59
CA VAL A 11 20.54 2.65 -9.34
C VAL A 11 20.28 2.70 -7.83
N ILE A 12 19.19 3.34 -7.41
CA ILE A 12 18.88 3.53 -5.98
C ILE A 12 18.44 2.23 -5.30
N CYS A 13 17.73 1.35 -6.01
CA CYS A 13 17.28 0.04 -5.53
C CYS A 13 18.00 -1.04 -6.32
N GLU A 14 19.29 -1.23 -6.03
CA GLU A 14 20.16 -2.20 -6.71
C GLU A 14 19.69 -3.65 -6.56
N ASP A 15 19.05 -3.95 -5.42
CA ASP A 15 18.46 -5.23 -5.06
C ASP A 15 17.25 -5.57 -5.95
N LEU A 16 16.32 -4.62 -6.09
CA LEU A 16 15.14 -4.74 -6.92
C LEU A 16 15.51 -4.82 -8.40
N ASP A 17 16.51 -4.04 -8.82
CA ASP A 17 17.04 -4.07 -10.17
C ASP A 17 17.61 -5.44 -10.54
N ILE A 18 18.54 -5.96 -9.74
CA ILE A 18 19.18 -7.23 -10.05
C ILE A 18 18.20 -8.39 -9.97
N ALA A 19 17.24 -8.35 -9.04
CA ALA A 19 16.17 -9.35 -8.96
C ALA A 19 15.29 -9.34 -10.23
N THR A 20 14.95 -8.15 -10.74
CA THR A 20 14.15 -8.01 -11.96
C THR A 20 14.88 -8.56 -13.17
N ARG A 21 16.15 -8.18 -13.36
CA ARG A 21 16.97 -8.67 -14.47
C ARG A 21 17.22 -10.18 -14.38
N SER A 22 17.41 -10.71 -13.17
CA SER A 22 17.51 -12.16 -12.95
C SER A 22 16.23 -12.87 -13.36
N PHE A 23 15.08 -12.36 -12.93
CA PHE A 23 13.76 -12.91 -13.28
C PHE A 23 13.51 -12.89 -14.80
N THR A 24 13.84 -11.80 -15.49
CA THR A 24 13.66 -11.72 -16.94
C THR A 24 14.57 -12.66 -17.72
N ASN A 25 15.72 -13.04 -17.14
CA ASN A 25 16.64 -14.04 -17.71
C ASN A 25 16.30 -15.49 -17.29
N GLY A 26 15.12 -15.72 -16.70
CA GLY A 26 14.65 -17.07 -16.37
C GLY A 26 15.29 -17.67 -15.11
N ALA A 27 15.94 -16.87 -14.27
CA ALA A 27 16.46 -17.34 -13.00
C ALA A 27 15.35 -17.87 -12.08
N ARG A 28 15.70 -18.87 -11.27
CA ARG A 28 14.80 -19.45 -10.26
C ARG A 28 15.09 -18.85 -8.90
N PHE A 29 14.04 -18.58 -8.12
CA PHE A 29 14.13 -18.01 -6.78
C PHE A 29 13.66 -19.03 -5.75
N LYS A 30 14.32 -19.05 -4.59
CA LYS A 30 13.95 -19.86 -3.43
C LYS A 30 14.07 -19.02 -2.17
N PHE A 31 13.12 -19.15 -1.25
CA PHE A 31 13.27 -18.64 0.11
C PHE A 31 14.13 -19.64 0.90
N ALA A 32 15.24 -19.16 1.46
CA ALA A 32 16.07 -19.98 2.34
C ALA A 32 15.44 -19.99 3.75
N GLU A 33 15.13 -21.19 4.26
CA GLU A 33 14.44 -21.36 5.55
C GLU A 33 15.40 -21.26 6.75
N ASN A 34 16.67 -21.63 6.56
CA ASN A 34 17.66 -21.76 7.64
C ASN A 34 18.70 -20.63 7.62
N ILE A 35 18.34 -19.45 7.11
CA ILE A 35 19.21 -18.28 7.09
C ILE A 35 18.49 -17.14 7.79
N SER A 36 19.14 -16.55 8.80
CA SER A 36 18.66 -15.35 9.47
C SER A 36 19.70 -14.24 9.31
N VAL A 37 19.21 -13.01 9.13
CA VAL A 37 20.06 -11.82 9.01
C VAL A 37 19.59 -10.82 10.05
N HIS A 38 20.51 -10.31 10.85
CA HIS A 38 20.22 -9.23 11.76
C HIS A 38 20.10 -7.92 10.97
N THR A 39 18.95 -7.26 11.06
CA THR A 39 18.71 -5.97 10.40
C THR A 39 18.53 -4.88 11.44
N LYS A 40 19.18 -3.74 11.22
CA LYS A 40 19.04 -2.57 12.10
C LYS A 40 17.81 -1.78 11.66
N ALA A 41 16.78 -1.75 12.51
CA ALA A 41 15.64 -0.88 12.30
C ALA A 41 16.04 0.60 12.47
N PRO A 42 15.38 1.54 11.76
CA PRO A 42 15.55 2.97 12.01
C PRO A 42 15.32 3.31 13.48
N SER A 43 16.18 4.15 14.06
CA SER A 43 16.10 4.48 15.49
C SER A 43 15.04 5.54 15.82
N SER A 44 14.51 6.21 14.78
CA SER A 44 13.49 7.25 14.93
C SER A 44 12.54 7.32 13.73
N TRP A 45 11.38 7.95 13.92
CA TRP A 45 10.43 8.25 12.84
C TRP A 45 11.04 9.10 11.73
N ARG A 46 11.98 9.99 12.06
CA ARG A 46 12.70 10.81 11.08
C ARG A 46 13.58 9.94 10.19
N GLU A 47 14.36 9.03 10.78
CA GLU A 47 15.19 8.08 10.02
C GLU A 47 14.34 7.13 9.18
N TRP A 48 13.24 6.63 9.75
CA TRP A 48 12.27 5.81 9.04
C TRP A 48 11.73 6.54 7.81
N PHE A 49 11.32 7.80 7.95
CA PHE A 49 10.79 8.58 6.84
C PHE A 49 11.83 8.86 5.76
N ILE A 50 13.07 9.17 6.14
CA ILE A 50 14.18 9.36 5.19
C ILE A 50 14.44 8.07 4.40
N GLN A 51 14.49 6.92 5.09
CA GLN A 51 14.65 5.61 4.46
C GLN A 51 13.51 5.31 3.49
N ARG A 52 12.25 5.50 3.92
CA ARG A 52 11.08 5.26 3.08
C ARG A 52 11.01 6.21 1.90
N LYS A 53 11.36 7.48 2.06
CA LYS A 53 11.48 8.43 0.93
C LYS A 53 12.49 7.94 -0.11
N ARG A 54 13.66 7.44 0.34
CA ARG A 54 14.67 6.84 -0.57
C ARG A 54 14.11 5.64 -1.32
N TRP A 55 13.51 4.68 -0.60
CA TRP A 55 12.91 3.50 -1.20
C TRP A 55 11.77 3.86 -2.16
N GLY A 56 10.93 4.84 -1.82
CA GLY A 56 9.85 5.29 -2.67
C GLY A 56 10.35 5.89 -3.99
N ILE A 57 11.39 6.73 -3.93
CA ILE A 57 12.01 7.32 -5.13
C ILE A 57 12.68 6.23 -5.98
N GLY A 58 13.44 5.33 -5.34
CA GLY A 58 14.11 4.22 -6.05
C GLY A 58 13.11 3.28 -6.72
N ALA A 59 12.04 2.89 -6.02
CA ALA A 59 10.95 2.11 -6.57
C ALA A 59 10.24 2.83 -7.72
N ALA A 60 10.07 4.16 -7.65
CA ALA A 60 9.46 4.94 -8.72
C ALA A 60 10.33 5.01 -10.00
N PHE A 61 11.64 5.20 -9.87
CA PHE A 61 12.57 5.10 -11.01
C PHE A 61 12.57 3.69 -11.60
N TRP A 62 12.67 2.67 -10.76
CA TRP A 62 12.61 1.27 -11.19
C TRP A 62 11.29 0.96 -11.91
N PHE A 63 10.16 1.42 -11.37
CA PHE A 63 8.84 1.21 -11.97
C PHE A 63 8.77 1.84 -13.36
N LYS A 64 9.25 3.09 -13.50
CA LYS A 64 9.29 3.82 -14.77
C LYS A 64 10.12 3.09 -15.83
N GLU A 65 11.28 2.57 -15.46
CA GLU A 65 12.16 1.81 -16.36
C GLU A 65 11.56 0.45 -16.75
N ASN A 66 10.89 -0.23 -15.81
CA ASN A 66 10.43 -1.62 -15.97
C ASN A 66 8.94 -1.75 -16.32
N LEU A 67 8.25 -0.67 -16.72
CA LEU A 67 6.82 -0.67 -17.05
C LEU A 67 6.38 -1.78 -18.01
N ARG A 68 7.18 -2.07 -19.05
CA ARG A 68 6.87 -3.12 -20.04
C ARG A 68 6.92 -4.52 -19.41
N ILE A 69 7.96 -4.77 -18.61
CA ILE A 69 8.14 -6.04 -17.89
C ILE A 69 7.02 -6.22 -16.87
N LEU A 70 6.65 -5.16 -16.14
CA LEU A 70 5.55 -5.18 -15.18
C LEU A 70 4.21 -5.52 -15.83
N LYS A 71 3.88 -4.90 -16.98
CA LYS A 71 2.67 -5.23 -17.74
C LYS A 71 2.64 -6.70 -18.16
N TYR A 72 3.77 -7.24 -18.59
CA TYR A 72 3.90 -8.66 -18.91
C TYR A 72 3.70 -9.55 -17.67
N ALA A 73 4.39 -9.23 -16.57
CA ALA A 73 4.36 -10.00 -15.33
C ALA A 73 2.95 -10.03 -14.71
N VAL A 74 2.23 -8.90 -14.71
CA VAL A 74 0.84 -8.83 -14.22
C VAL A 74 -0.08 -9.74 -15.02
N ARG A 75 0.07 -9.79 -16.36
CA ARG A 75 -0.75 -10.64 -17.23
C ARG A 75 -0.43 -12.13 -17.06
N LYS A 76 0.87 -12.45 -16.91
CA LYS A 76 1.33 -13.84 -16.82
C LYS A 76 1.15 -14.44 -15.42
N TYR A 77 1.31 -13.63 -14.37
CA TYR A 77 1.29 -14.08 -12.97
C TYR A 77 0.30 -13.27 -12.11
N PRO A 78 -0.96 -13.06 -12.52
CA PRO A 78 -1.90 -12.20 -11.79
C PRO A 78 -2.18 -12.72 -10.38
N LYS A 79 -2.24 -14.06 -10.21
CA LYS A 79 -2.47 -14.73 -8.92
C LYS A 79 -1.35 -14.52 -7.91
N VAL A 80 -0.18 -14.06 -8.34
CA VAL A 80 0.94 -13.73 -7.46
C VAL A 80 1.00 -12.22 -7.27
N ILE A 81 1.02 -11.46 -8.38
CA ILE A 81 1.23 -10.02 -8.34
C ILE A 81 0.09 -9.28 -7.63
N ILE A 82 -1.18 -9.66 -7.89
CA ILE A 82 -2.33 -8.96 -7.28
C ILE A 82 -2.34 -9.15 -5.76
N PRO A 83 -2.27 -10.38 -5.20
CA PRO A 83 -2.16 -10.55 -3.75
C PRO A 83 -0.93 -9.87 -3.15
N SER A 84 0.24 -9.93 -3.81
CA SER A 84 1.44 -9.24 -3.31
C SER A 84 1.24 -7.73 -3.21
N LEU A 85 0.58 -7.09 -4.19
CA LEU A 85 0.28 -5.66 -4.14
C LEU A 85 -0.67 -5.31 -2.98
N LEU A 86 -1.68 -6.15 -2.73
CA LEU A 86 -2.61 -5.97 -1.61
C LEU A 86 -1.91 -6.13 -0.26
N LEU A 87 -0.95 -7.05 -0.14
CA LEU A 87 -0.17 -7.24 1.08
C LEU A 87 0.84 -6.09 1.31
N ILE A 88 1.47 -5.58 0.25
CA ILE A 88 2.41 -4.45 0.35
C ILE A 88 1.66 -3.15 0.68
N PHE A 89 0.47 -2.97 0.12
CA PHE A 89 -0.36 -1.78 0.29
C PHE A 89 -1.75 -2.13 0.83
N PRO A 90 -1.87 -2.48 2.12
CA PRO A 90 -3.16 -2.85 2.69
C PRO A 90 -4.18 -1.71 2.69
N ALA A 91 -3.71 -0.45 2.63
CA ALA A 91 -4.54 0.75 2.49
C ALA A 91 -5.05 1.00 1.05
N LEU A 92 -4.47 0.33 0.05
CA LEU A 92 -4.79 0.55 -1.38
C LEU A 92 -6.26 0.22 -1.71
N PRO A 93 -6.85 -0.91 -1.26
CA PRO A 93 -8.24 -1.23 -1.60
C PRO A 93 -9.23 -0.19 -1.08
N ILE A 94 -9.04 0.28 0.15
CA ILE A 94 -9.90 1.30 0.74
C ILE A 94 -9.74 2.63 -0.03
N MET A 95 -8.51 3.01 -0.35
CA MET A 95 -8.25 4.22 -1.16
C MET A 95 -8.92 4.14 -2.55
N LEU A 96 -8.79 2.99 -3.23
CA LEU A 96 -9.40 2.78 -4.56
C LEU A 96 -10.92 2.73 -4.46
N ALA A 97 -11.47 2.06 -3.44
CA ALA A 97 -12.91 2.03 -3.18
C ALA A 97 -13.45 3.46 -3.02
N ASN A 98 -12.82 4.29 -2.20
CA ASN A 98 -13.25 5.68 -2.01
C ASN A 98 -13.07 6.56 -3.25
N LEU A 99 -12.12 6.25 -4.13
CA LEU A 99 -11.87 7.03 -5.35
C LEU A 99 -12.82 6.66 -6.50
N PHE A 100 -13.12 5.37 -6.66
CA PHE A 100 -13.81 4.82 -7.83
C PHE A 100 -15.24 4.37 -7.57
N ILE A 101 -15.59 4.06 -6.32
CA ILE A 101 -16.97 3.80 -5.94
C ILE A 101 -17.56 5.16 -5.61
N PRO A 102 -18.42 5.74 -6.48
CA PRO A 102 -19.12 6.96 -6.13
C PRO A 102 -19.82 6.71 -4.81
N ASP A 103 -19.72 7.64 -3.86
CA ASP A 103 -20.64 7.67 -2.73
C ASP A 103 -22.04 7.51 -3.32
N ASP A 104 -22.69 6.39 -3.00
CA ASP A 104 -23.89 5.92 -3.68
C ASP A 104 -24.84 7.11 -3.86
N LEU A 105 -24.99 7.57 -5.11
CA LEU A 105 -25.76 8.78 -5.42
C LEU A 105 -27.16 8.64 -4.82
N SER A 106 -27.68 7.42 -4.76
CA SER A 106 -28.92 7.03 -4.11
C SER A 106 -28.92 7.29 -2.60
N LEU A 107 -27.84 6.95 -1.88
CA LEU A 107 -27.70 7.26 -0.44
C LEU A 107 -27.51 8.75 -0.20
N LYS A 108 -26.70 9.44 -1.02
CA LYS A 108 -26.57 10.91 -0.94
C LYS A 108 -27.89 11.60 -1.23
N MET A 109 -28.62 11.18 -2.25
CA MET A 109 -29.95 11.70 -2.59
C MET A 109 -30.97 11.38 -1.50
N LEU A 110 -30.92 10.20 -0.87
CA LEU A 110 -31.75 9.86 0.28
C LEU A 110 -31.41 10.75 1.49
N TYR A 111 -30.14 10.95 1.80
CA TYR A 111 -29.71 11.82 2.91
C TYR A 111 -30.07 13.28 2.65
N VAL A 112 -29.87 13.78 1.43
CA VAL A 112 -30.30 15.12 1.02
C VAL A 112 -31.83 15.23 1.06
N SER A 113 -32.57 14.21 0.63
CA SER A 113 -34.04 14.19 0.70
C SER A 113 -34.52 14.20 2.15
N LEU A 114 -33.87 13.43 3.03
CA LEU A 114 -34.14 13.42 4.47
C LEU A 114 -33.83 14.77 5.11
N ILE A 115 -32.75 15.45 4.70
CA ILE A 115 -32.40 16.82 5.13
C ILE A 115 -33.41 17.85 4.58
N LEU A 116 -33.92 17.70 3.36
CA LEU A 116 -34.93 18.59 2.81
C LEU A 116 -36.31 18.37 3.48
N LEU A 117 -36.71 17.12 3.74
CA LEU A 117 -37.89 16.77 4.53
C LEU A 117 -37.80 17.31 5.96
N SER A 118 -36.60 17.20 6.54
CA SER A 118 -36.18 17.87 7.78
C SER A 118 -36.62 19.33 7.79
N THR A 119 -36.24 20.13 6.79
CA THR A 119 -36.50 21.58 6.78
C THR A 119 -37.99 21.96 6.80
N LYS A 120 -38.88 21.03 6.40
CA LYS A 120 -40.34 21.23 6.47
C LYS A 120 -40.96 20.78 7.79
N MET A 121 -40.29 19.92 8.53
CA MET A 121 -40.77 19.38 9.80
C MET A 121 -39.76 19.68 10.92
N ASN A 122 -39.91 20.87 11.52
CA ASN A 122 -38.99 21.45 12.50
C ASN A 122 -38.66 20.52 13.69
N ILE A 123 -39.54 19.56 14.00
CA ILE A 123 -39.40 18.62 15.13
C ILE A 123 -38.58 17.37 14.75
N PHE A 124 -38.61 16.94 13.48
CA PHE A 124 -37.91 15.74 13.00
C PHE A 124 -36.49 16.03 12.46
N MET A 125 -36.05 17.29 12.51
CA MET A 125 -34.73 17.68 12.02
C MET A 125 -33.56 17.01 12.74
N PRO A 126 -33.48 17.06 14.07
CA PRO A 126 -32.37 16.45 14.78
C PRO A 126 -32.33 14.92 14.61
N PRO A 127 -33.44 14.16 14.72
CA PRO A 127 -33.41 12.71 14.55
C PRO A 127 -33.01 12.25 13.14
N THR A 128 -33.46 12.92 12.08
CA THR A 128 -33.17 12.51 10.69
C THR A 128 -31.73 12.84 10.27
N ALA A 129 -31.20 13.99 10.69
CA ALA A 129 -29.79 14.33 10.50
C ALA A 129 -28.85 13.43 11.36
N LEU A 130 -29.26 13.11 12.58
CA LEU A 130 -28.50 12.22 13.47
C LEU A 130 -28.49 10.78 12.96
N THR A 131 -29.63 10.25 12.49
CA THR A 131 -29.71 8.88 11.98
C THR A 131 -28.93 8.69 10.68
N SER A 132 -28.98 9.66 9.76
CA SER A 132 -28.22 9.61 8.50
C SER A 132 -26.71 9.60 8.73
N THR A 133 -26.21 10.51 9.57
CA THR A 133 -24.79 10.59 9.92
C THR A 133 -24.33 9.36 10.72
N THR A 134 -25.12 8.91 11.70
CA THR A 134 -24.81 7.71 12.50
C THR A 134 -24.75 6.45 11.65
N LEU A 135 -25.68 6.26 10.70
CA LEU A 135 -25.69 5.10 9.82
C LEU A 135 -24.46 5.07 8.89
N LEU A 136 -24.07 6.23 8.36
CA LEU A 136 -22.86 6.35 7.54
C LEU A 136 -21.60 6.07 8.37
N MET A 137 -21.51 6.63 9.58
CA MET A 137 -20.39 6.37 10.50
C MET A 137 -20.32 4.88 10.88
N LEU A 138 -21.45 4.25 11.18
CA LEU A 138 -21.52 2.82 11.50
C LEU A 138 -21.07 1.95 10.32
N ARG A 139 -21.55 2.24 9.10
CA ARG A 139 -21.11 1.53 7.88
C ARG A 139 -19.59 1.62 7.71
N ASN A 140 -19.03 2.83 7.80
CA ASN A 140 -17.59 3.03 7.65
C ASN A 140 -16.79 2.33 8.75
N PHE A 141 -17.30 2.35 9.99
CA PHE A 141 -16.71 1.64 11.11
C PHE A 141 -16.73 0.12 10.92
N LEU A 142 -17.81 -0.45 10.38
CA LEU A 142 -17.89 -1.89 10.07
C LEU A 142 -16.95 -2.29 8.92
N ILE A 143 -16.85 -1.47 7.87
CA ILE A 143 -15.88 -1.68 6.78
C ILE A 143 -14.44 -1.65 7.33
N PHE A 144 -14.16 -0.69 8.20
CA PHE A 144 -12.89 -0.56 8.90
C PHE A 144 -12.55 -1.81 9.72
N LEU A 145 -13.47 -2.27 10.57
CA LEU A 145 -13.28 -3.46 11.41
C LEU A 145 -13.10 -4.72 10.55
N GLY A 146 -13.93 -4.88 9.52
CA GLY A 146 -13.85 -6.00 8.58
C GLY A 146 -12.50 -6.05 7.85
N SER A 147 -11.99 -4.88 7.43
CA SER A 147 -10.68 -4.80 6.77
C SER A 147 -9.54 -5.14 7.73
N LEU A 148 -9.53 -4.57 8.94
CA LEU A 148 -8.53 -4.89 9.96
C LEU A 148 -8.54 -6.38 10.28
N ALA A 149 -9.72 -6.98 10.49
CA ALA A 149 -9.85 -8.40 10.79
C ALA A 149 -9.33 -9.28 9.64
N THR A 150 -9.65 -8.94 8.40
CA THR A 150 -9.21 -9.68 7.21
C THR A 150 -7.69 -9.64 7.06
N TYR A 151 -7.10 -8.45 7.15
CA TYR A 151 -5.65 -8.29 7.04
C TYR A 151 -4.91 -8.90 8.22
N SER A 152 -5.42 -8.73 9.45
CA SER A 152 -4.82 -9.34 10.65
C SER A 152 -4.82 -10.87 10.55
N THR A 153 -5.94 -11.46 10.12
CA THR A 153 -6.04 -12.92 9.91
C THR A 153 -5.05 -13.38 8.84
N THR A 154 -4.99 -12.66 7.72
CA THR A 154 -4.07 -13.01 6.62
C THR A 154 -2.60 -12.95 7.06
N PHE A 155 -2.19 -11.87 7.72
CA PHE A 155 -0.82 -11.72 8.22
C PHE A 155 -0.49 -12.70 9.33
N TYR A 156 -1.46 -13.02 10.21
CA TYR A 156 -1.30 -14.06 11.22
C TYR A 156 -1.03 -15.43 10.58
N LEU A 157 -1.83 -15.83 9.59
CA LEU A 157 -1.63 -17.10 8.88
C LEU A 157 -0.27 -17.16 8.16
N ILE A 158 0.15 -16.07 7.52
CA ILE A 158 1.47 -15.97 6.88
C ILE A 158 2.58 -16.07 7.93
N ALA A 159 2.46 -15.35 9.05
CA ALA A 159 3.45 -15.40 10.13
C ALA A 159 3.60 -16.81 10.70
N ARG A 160 2.50 -17.54 10.90
CA ARG A 160 2.53 -18.95 11.34
C ARG A 160 3.23 -19.85 10.33
N LYS A 161 2.97 -19.65 9.03
CA LYS A 161 3.61 -20.42 7.96
C LYS A 161 5.12 -20.15 7.85
N LEU A 162 5.55 -18.93 8.18
CA LEU A 162 6.95 -18.51 8.13
C LEU A 162 7.66 -18.61 9.49
N HIS A 163 7.02 -19.21 10.50
CA HIS A 163 7.53 -19.32 11.88
C HIS A 163 7.91 -17.97 12.53
N PHE A 164 7.21 -16.90 12.16
CA PHE A 164 7.36 -15.58 12.77
C PHE A 164 6.35 -15.33 13.90
N HIS A 165 6.75 -14.49 14.85
CA HIS A 165 5.84 -13.97 15.88
C HIS A 165 4.90 -12.93 15.28
N PHE A 166 3.62 -12.99 15.65
CA PHE A 166 2.61 -12.01 15.25
C PHE A 166 2.03 -11.35 16.49
N ASN A 167 2.22 -10.03 16.59
CA ASN A 167 1.62 -9.20 17.62
C ASN A 167 0.51 -8.35 17.00
N PHE A 168 -0.72 -8.52 17.49
CA PHE A 168 -1.90 -7.83 16.96
C PHE A 168 -1.85 -6.31 17.18
N LEU A 169 -1.32 -5.85 18.31
CA LEU A 169 -1.22 -4.42 18.62
C LEU A 169 -0.19 -3.73 17.72
N GLU A 170 0.97 -4.34 17.54
CA GLU A 170 1.99 -3.85 16.60
C GLU A 170 1.45 -3.82 15.17
N PHE A 171 0.72 -4.88 14.77
CA PHE A 171 0.08 -4.93 13.46
C PHE A 171 -0.96 -3.81 13.28
N THR A 172 -1.76 -3.52 14.31
CA THR A 172 -2.76 -2.45 14.30
C THR A 172 -2.11 -1.09 14.07
N VAL A 173 -1.01 -0.80 14.77
CA VAL A 173 -0.21 0.43 14.57
C VAL A 173 0.37 0.48 13.15
N PHE A 174 0.93 -0.62 12.67
CA PHE A 174 1.43 -0.73 11.30
C PHE A 174 0.32 -0.45 10.27
N TYR A 175 -0.84 -1.08 10.44
CA TYR A 175 -1.95 -1.03 9.49
C TYR A 175 -2.56 0.38 9.39
N PHE A 176 -2.73 1.09 10.51
CA PHE A 176 -3.36 2.42 10.51
C PHE A 176 -2.40 3.58 10.31
N ILE A 177 -1.12 3.43 10.67
CA ILE A 177 -0.16 4.53 10.62
C ILE A 177 0.88 4.29 9.54
N ALA A 178 1.67 3.21 9.66
CA ALA A 178 2.82 3.00 8.79
C ALA A 178 2.41 2.70 7.34
N ALA A 179 1.39 1.87 7.12
CA ALA A 179 0.99 1.44 5.79
C ALA A 179 0.36 2.56 4.94
N PRO A 180 -0.57 3.40 5.45
CA PRO A 180 -1.07 4.55 4.70
C PRO A 180 0.04 5.58 4.41
N LEU A 181 0.91 5.86 5.38
CA LEU A 181 2.07 6.75 5.16
C LEU A 181 2.99 6.19 4.07
N TRP A 182 3.24 4.88 4.07
CA TRP A 182 4.03 4.24 3.03
C TRP A 182 3.40 4.36 1.65
N LEU A 183 2.09 4.14 1.53
CA LEU A 183 1.36 4.32 0.27
C LEU A 183 1.47 5.76 -0.24
N LEU A 184 1.28 6.75 0.64
CA LEU A 184 1.43 8.17 0.29
C LEU A 184 2.84 8.50 -0.20
N ILE A 185 3.88 7.98 0.48
CA ILE A 185 5.28 8.17 0.08
C ILE A 185 5.50 7.61 -1.33
N ILE A 186 4.97 6.43 -1.65
CA ILE A 186 5.07 5.82 -2.97
C ILE A 186 4.36 6.66 -4.04
N VAL A 187 3.12 7.08 -3.79
CA VAL A 187 2.34 7.92 -4.72
C VAL A 187 3.09 9.23 -5.00
N VAL A 188 3.55 9.93 -3.95
CA VAL A 188 4.31 11.17 -4.09
C VAL A 188 5.62 10.95 -4.83
N SER A 189 6.30 9.83 -4.59
CA SER A 189 7.56 9.50 -5.27
C SER A 189 7.35 9.24 -6.76
N LEU A 190 6.30 8.51 -7.12
CA LEU A 190 5.88 8.31 -8.51
C LEU A 190 5.61 9.66 -9.19
N ILE A 191 4.77 10.52 -8.60
CA ILE A 191 4.47 11.85 -9.15
C ILE A 191 5.77 12.64 -9.36
N LYS A 192 6.66 12.69 -8.37
CA LYS A 192 7.94 13.42 -8.48
C LYS A 192 8.83 12.93 -9.61
N VAL A 193 9.01 11.62 -9.74
CA VAL A 193 9.87 11.00 -10.77
C VAL A 193 9.30 11.20 -12.18
N TYR A 194 7.99 11.20 -12.34
CA TYR A 194 7.36 11.45 -13.64
C TYR A 194 7.35 12.93 -14.04
N VAL A 195 7.20 13.86 -13.09
CA VAL A 195 7.11 15.30 -13.37
C VAL A 195 8.48 16.01 -13.41
N LYS A 196 9.41 15.70 -12.49
CA LYS A 196 10.73 16.37 -12.39
C LYS A 196 11.87 15.40 -12.11
N PRO A 197 12.22 14.48 -13.03
CA PRO A 197 13.22 13.44 -12.79
C PRO A 197 14.63 13.96 -12.46
N HIS A 198 15.06 15.07 -13.07
CA HIS A 198 16.43 15.60 -12.95
C HIS A 198 16.70 16.38 -11.65
N ASN A 199 15.66 16.76 -10.89
CA ASN A 199 15.81 17.57 -9.68
C ASN A 199 15.75 16.73 -8.38
N ILE A 200 15.81 15.41 -8.50
CA ILE A 200 15.63 14.51 -7.37
C ILE A 200 16.99 14.23 -6.73
N LYS A 201 17.31 14.97 -5.67
CA LYS A 201 18.44 14.68 -4.78
C LYS A 201 18.04 13.60 -3.80
N VAL A 202 18.75 12.47 -3.82
CA VAL A 202 18.59 11.37 -2.86
C VAL A 202 19.89 11.24 -2.08
N ASP A 203 19.77 11.12 -0.76
CA ASP A 203 20.89 10.83 0.12
C ASP A 203 21.23 9.33 0.05
N TRP A 204 21.79 8.93 -1.09
CA TRP A 204 22.24 7.56 -1.37
C TRP A 204 23.36 7.58 -2.39
N LYS A 205 24.28 6.62 -2.25
CA LYS A 205 25.35 6.41 -3.22
C LYS A 205 24.74 5.79 -4.47
N VAL A 206 24.75 6.52 -5.58
CA VAL A 206 24.39 6.04 -6.92
C VAL A 206 25.62 6.15 -7.79
#